data_AF-A0A925MPE8-F1
#
_entry.id   AF-A0A925MPE8-F1
#
_cell.length_a   1.000
_cell.length_b   1.000
_cell.length_c   1.000
_cell.angle_alpha   90.00
_cell.angle_beta   90.00
_cell.angle_gamma   90.00
#
_symmetry.space_group_name_H-M   'P 1'
#
loop_
_entity.id
_entity.type
_entity.pdbx_description
1 polymer ?
#
loop_
_entity_poly.entity_id
_entity_poly.type
_entity_poly.pdbx_seq_one_letter_code
_entity_poly.pdbx_strand_id
1 'polypeptide(L)'
;MSKNPHRFALASITLLLMTRVISAAELPTTDAHSFSNPHEVRVTHVGLDLRVDFDSKKLIGHVDLRLDRVNPAATELILDTRELTVFKVELTGRVQQE
;
A
#
# COMPACT_ATOMS: atom_id res chain seq x y z
N MET A 1 23.51 10.00 -70.67
CA MET A 1 22.23 10.69 -70.97
C MET A 1 21.10 9.66 -71.01
N SER A 2 20.53 9.33 -69.85
CA SER A 2 19.16 8.84 -69.65
C SER A 2 18.85 9.08 -68.18
N LYS A 3 17.78 9.83 -67.91
CA LYS A 3 17.47 10.49 -66.64
C LYS A 3 16.66 9.57 -65.71
N ASN A 4 17.01 9.56 -64.42
CA ASN A 4 16.32 8.89 -63.29
C ASN A 4 14.84 9.37 -63.15
N PRO A 5 13.97 8.71 -62.35
CA PRO A 5 14.00 8.99 -60.91
C PRO A 5 13.60 7.84 -59.94
N HIS A 6 14.26 7.86 -58.79
CA HIS A 6 13.96 7.11 -57.56
C HIS A 6 12.50 7.26 -57.10
N ARG A 7 11.80 6.13 -56.96
CA ARG A 7 10.56 5.93 -56.20
C ARG A 7 10.54 4.41 -55.90
N PHE A 8 10.37 3.85 -54.71
CA PHE A 8 9.49 4.14 -53.58
C PHE A 8 10.11 3.44 -52.34
N ALA A 9 10.35 4.18 -51.25
CA ALA A 9 9.54 4.13 -50.03
C ALA A 9 9.78 2.88 -49.14
N LEU A 10 10.45 3.15 -48.02
CA LEU A 10 10.39 2.36 -46.78
C LEU A 10 8.93 2.09 -46.38
N ALA A 11 8.61 0.87 -45.96
CA ALA A 11 7.55 0.51 -44.99
C ALA A 11 7.28 -1.00 -45.15
N SER A 12 7.18 -1.85 -44.14
CA SER A 12 7.31 -1.70 -42.70
C SER A 12 7.68 -3.07 -42.17
N ILE A 13 8.78 -3.09 -41.41
CA ILE A 13 9.22 -4.18 -40.56
C ILE A 13 8.07 -4.57 -39.63
N THR A 14 7.70 -5.84 -39.71
CA THR A 14 7.19 -6.69 -38.63
C THR A 14 6.04 -6.10 -37.80
N LEU A 15 4.80 -6.35 -38.23
CA LEU A 15 3.63 -6.30 -37.35
C LEU A 15 3.71 -7.50 -36.39
N LEU A 16 4.56 -7.39 -35.37
CA LEU A 16 4.61 -8.31 -34.25
C LEU A 16 3.36 -8.07 -33.39
N LEU A 17 2.47 -9.05 -33.45
CA LEU A 17 1.28 -9.20 -32.61
C LEU A 17 1.69 -9.12 -31.13
N MET A 18 1.66 -7.91 -30.56
CA MET A 18 1.82 -7.69 -29.13
C MET A 18 0.48 -7.99 -28.45
N THR A 19 0.13 -9.27 -28.35
CA THR A 19 -0.96 -9.71 -27.49
C THR A 19 -0.61 -9.25 -26.08
N ARG A 20 -1.33 -8.24 -25.59
CA ARG A 20 -1.26 -7.81 -24.19
C ARG A 20 -1.75 -8.99 -23.37
N VAL A 21 -0.86 -9.57 -22.56
CA VAL A 21 -1.28 -10.35 -21.40
C VAL A 21 -2.02 -9.35 -20.52
N ILE A 22 -3.35 -9.41 -20.53
CA ILE A 22 -4.16 -8.72 -19.53
C ILE A 22 -3.93 -9.53 -18.26
N SER A 23 -2.97 -9.11 -17.44
CA SER A 23 -2.87 -9.62 -16.09
C SER A 23 -4.13 -9.13 -15.38
N ALA A 24 -5.07 -10.04 -15.10
CA ALA A 24 -6.14 -9.76 -14.17
C ALA A 24 -5.46 -9.49 -12.83
N ALA A 25 -5.39 -8.23 -12.42
CA ALA A 25 -5.03 -7.91 -11.06
C ALA A 25 -6.10 -8.55 -10.18
N GLU A 26 -5.74 -9.56 -9.39
CA GLU A 26 -6.61 -10.01 -8.31
C GLU A 26 -6.84 -8.79 -7.43
N LEU A 27 -8.06 -8.25 -7.47
CA LEU A 27 -8.43 -7.22 -6.51
C LEU A 27 -8.32 -7.89 -5.14
N PRO A 28 -7.47 -7.37 -4.25
CA PRO A 28 -7.32 -7.98 -2.96
C PRO A 28 -8.69 -8.03 -2.28
N THR A 29 -9.06 -9.19 -1.76
CA THR A 29 -10.39 -9.39 -1.16
C THR A 29 -10.50 -8.44 0.03
N THR A 30 -11.38 -7.44 -0.10
CA THR A 30 -11.68 -6.53 1.01
C THR A 30 -12.46 -7.30 2.07
N ASP A 31 -12.01 -7.22 3.32
CA ASP A 31 -12.79 -7.72 4.44
C ASP A 31 -14.00 -6.80 4.68
N ALA A 32 -15.21 -7.32 4.52
CA ALA A 32 -16.46 -6.56 4.65
C ALA A 32 -16.72 -6.08 6.09
N HIS A 33 -15.98 -6.58 7.07
CA HIS A 33 -16.11 -6.23 8.48
C HIS A 33 -15.03 -5.25 8.97
N SER A 34 -14.14 -4.82 8.08
CA SER A 34 -13.08 -3.86 8.39
C SER A 34 -13.20 -2.60 7.54
N PHE A 35 -12.97 -1.45 8.16
CA PHE A 35 -12.84 -0.16 7.47
C PHE A 35 -11.38 0.23 7.24
N SER A 36 -10.42 -0.61 7.66
CA SER A 36 -8.99 -0.36 7.50
C SER A 36 -8.48 -0.53 6.06
N ASN A 37 -7.26 -0.05 5.78
CA ASN A 37 -6.61 -0.18 4.45
C ASN A 37 -5.41 -1.17 4.45
N PRO A 38 -5.58 -2.45 4.83
CA PRO A 38 -4.46 -3.40 5.02
C PRO A 38 -3.74 -3.78 3.71
N HIS A 39 -4.39 -3.53 2.57
CA HIS A 39 -3.85 -3.74 1.23
C HIS A 39 -2.90 -2.61 0.78
N GLU A 40 -2.96 -1.46 1.43
CA GLU A 40 -2.11 -0.31 1.16
C GLU A 40 -1.00 -0.15 2.21
N VAL A 41 -1.34 -0.29 3.49
CA VAL A 41 -0.40 -0.24 4.60
C VAL A 41 -0.68 -1.40 5.55
N ARG A 42 0.33 -2.26 5.76
CA ARG A 42 0.20 -3.48 6.53
C ARG A 42 0.90 -3.35 7.88
N VAL A 43 0.21 -3.69 8.95
CA VAL A 43 0.84 -3.82 10.27
C VAL A 43 1.59 -5.15 10.33
N THR A 44 2.89 -5.12 10.66
CA THR A 44 3.75 -6.32 10.78
C THR A 44 4.10 -6.68 12.22
N HIS A 45 3.97 -5.72 13.14
CA HIS A 45 4.20 -5.95 14.58
C HIS A 45 3.35 -5.00 15.41
N VAL A 46 2.91 -5.48 16.57
CA VAL A 46 2.13 -4.74 17.56
C VAL A 46 2.80 -4.90 18.93
N GLY A 47 3.26 -3.80 19.50
CA GLY A 47 3.71 -3.71 20.89
C GLY A 47 2.62 -3.03 21.72
N LEU A 48 2.25 -3.63 22.85
CA LEU A 48 1.20 -3.12 23.75
C LEU A 48 1.83 -2.87 25.12
N ASP A 49 1.82 -1.61 25.56
CA ASP A 49 2.14 -1.23 26.93
C ASP A 49 0.89 -0.60 27.54
N LEU A 50 0.17 -1.39 28.33
CA LEU A 50 -1.14 -1.05 28.88
C LEU A 50 -1.15 -1.33 30.37
N ARG A 51 -1.68 -0.37 31.15
CA ARG A 51 -2.10 -0.61 32.53
C ARG A 51 -3.60 -0.88 32.58
N VAL A 52 -3.99 -1.71 33.54
CA VAL A 52 -5.38 -1.96 33.89
C VAL A 52 -5.82 -0.97 34.95
N ASP A 53 -6.93 -0.30 34.72
CA ASP A 53 -7.59 0.60 35.66
C ASP A 53 -8.94 -0.03 36.08
N PHE A 54 -8.97 -0.64 37.27
CA PHE A 54 -10.14 -1.40 37.73
C PHE A 54 -11.31 -0.51 38.15
N ASP A 55 -11.03 0.68 38.69
CA ASP A 55 -12.06 1.62 39.14
C ASP A 55 -12.88 2.13 37.95
N SER A 56 -12.20 2.54 36.88
CA SER A 56 -12.85 3.01 35.66
C SER A 56 -13.15 1.89 34.64
N LYS A 57 -12.68 0.66 34.90
CA LYS A 57 -12.79 -0.52 34.03
C LYS A 57 -12.21 -0.27 32.63
N LYS A 58 -11.01 0.30 32.56
CA LYS A 58 -10.34 0.68 31.29
C LYS A 58 -8.94 0.10 31.19
N LEU A 59 -8.52 -0.15 29.95
CA LEU A 59 -7.10 -0.32 29.60
C LEU A 59 -6.56 1.02 29.13
N ILE A 60 -5.43 1.46 29.68
CA ILE A 60 -4.84 2.77 29.41
C ILE A 60 -3.36 2.61 29.12
N GLY A 61 -2.87 3.20 28.03
CA GLY A 61 -1.46 3.15 27.68
C GLY A 61 -1.25 3.49 26.20
N HIS A 62 -0.26 2.87 25.58
CA HIS A 62 0.09 3.13 24.18
C HIS A 62 0.29 1.83 23.40
N VAL A 63 0.23 1.97 22.07
CA VAL A 63 0.45 0.88 21.12
C VAL A 63 1.49 1.33 20.10
N ASP A 64 2.53 0.53 19.94
CA ASP A 64 3.53 0.71 18.89
C ASP A 64 3.23 -0.23 17.72
N LEU A 65 3.06 0.35 16.53
CA LEU A 65 2.80 -0.39 15.30
C LEU A 65 4.01 -0.30 14.37
N ARG A 66 4.53 -1.46 13.94
CA ARG A 66 5.44 -1.50 12.78
C ARG A 66 4.61 -1.69 11.53
N LEU A 67 4.91 -0.88 10.51
CA LEU A 67 4.14 -0.80 9.28
C LEU A 67 5.03 -1.13 8.09
N ASP A 68 4.50 -1.90 7.15
CA ASP A 68 5.00 -2.05 5.79
C ASP A 68 4.06 -1.32 4.83
N ARG A 69 4.62 -0.41 4.03
CA ARG A 69 3.86 0.30 3.00
C ARG A 69 3.80 -0.59 1.75
N VAL A 70 2.69 -1.33 1.60
CA VAL A 70 2.47 -2.29 0.49
C VAL A 70 2.25 -1.54 -0.82
N ASN A 71 1.42 -0.49 -0.80
CA ASN A 71 1.27 0.43 -1.91
C ASN A 71 2.21 1.63 -1.69
N PRO A 72 3.29 1.80 -2.49
CA PRO A 72 4.25 2.90 -2.31
C PRO A 72 3.64 4.30 -2.42
N ALA A 73 2.49 4.42 -3.09
CA ALA A 73 1.76 5.68 -3.26
C ALA A 73 0.78 5.97 -2.12
N ALA A 74 0.54 5.02 -1.20
CA ALA A 74 -0.32 5.27 -0.04
C ALA A 74 0.28 6.42 0.78
N THR A 75 -0.56 7.32 1.28
CA THR A 75 -0.15 8.43 2.16
C THR A 75 -0.80 8.34 3.54
N GLU A 76 -1.80 7.47 3.69
CA GLU A 76 -2.63 7.36 4.88
C GLU A 76 -2.60 5.94 5.46
N LEU A 77 -2.68 5.85 6.78
CA LEU A 77 -2.95 4.62 7.51
C LEU A 77 -4.35 4.74 8.12
N ILE A 78 -5.25 3.84 7.74
CA ILE A 78 -6.62 3.77 8.27
C ILE A 78 -6.69 2.55 9.18
N LEU A 79 -7.11 2.75 10.42
CA LEU A 79 -7.25 1.71 11.44
C LEU A 79 -8.69 1.63 11.92
N ASP A 80 -9.16 0.43 12.20
CA ASP A 80 -10.43 0.24 12.89
C ASP A 80 -10.31 0.63 14.36
N THR A 81 -11.35 1.29 14.87
CA THR A 81 -11.48 1.57 16.29
C THR A 81 -12.91 1.33 16.73
N ARG A 82 -13.09 0.91 17.98
CA ARG A 82 -14.39 0.81 18.63
C ARG A 82 -14.24 1.17 20.09
N GLU A 83 -15.01 2.15 20.55
CA GLU A 83 -15.00 2.62 21.95
C GLU A 83 -13.58 2.98 22.46
N LEU A 84 -12.71 3.43 21.56
CA LEU A 84 -11.32 3.81 21.84
C LEU A 84 -11.19 5.33 21.89
N THR A 85 -10.56 5.84 22.95
CA THR A 85 -10.15 7.26 23.01
C THR A 85 -8.68 7.37 22.60
N VAL A 86 -8.41 8.03 21.49
CA VAL A 86 -7.04 8.29 21.02
C VAL A 86 -6.59 9.65 21.53
N PHE A 87 -5.60 9.65 22.43
CA PHE A 87 -5.07 10.89 23.01
C PHE A 87 -4.02 11.56 22.12
N LYS A 88 -3.23 10.75 21.40
CA LYS A 88 -2.08 11.20 20.61
C LYS A 88 -1.70 10.16 19.59
N VAL A 89 -1.14 10.61 18.46
CA VAL A 89 -0.48 9.78 17.46
C VAL A 89 0.88 10.41 17.17
N GLU A 90 1.92 9.58 17.12
CA GLU A 90 3.28 10.02 16.83
C GLU A 90 3.95 9.04 15.86
N LEU A 91 4.84 9.57 15.02
CA LEU A 91 5.72 8.75 14.21
C LEU A 91 7.03 8.53 14.98
N THR A 92 7.17 7.36 15.59
CA THR A 92 8.44 6.90 16.16
C THR A 92 9.33 6.42 15.03
N GLY A 93 10.11 7.36 14.47
CA GLY A 93 11.13 7.05 13.48
C GLY A 93 12.08 6.00 14.03
N ARG A 94 12.24 4.88 13.33
CA ARG A 94 13.35 3.98 13.61
C ARG A 94 14.61 4.58 13.03
N VAL A 95 15.46 5.10 13.92
CA VAL A 95 16.90 4.98 13.72
C VAL A 95 17.18 3.47 13.78
N GLN A 96 17.50 2.88 12.64
CA GLN A 96 18.04 1.53 12.57
C GLN A 96 19.28 1.51 13.48
N GLN A 97 19.21 0.85 14.63
CA GLN A 97 20.42 0.35 15.27
C GLN A 97 20.77 -0.97 14.58
N GLU A 98 22.04 -1.06 14.21
CA GLU A 98 22.77 -2.02 13.37
C GLU A 98 22.28 -3.48 13.37
#